data_AF-A0AA36IZ92-F1
#
_entry.id   AF-A0AA36IZ92-F1
#
_cell.length_a   1.000
_cell.length_b   1.000
_cell.length_c   1.000
_cell.angle_alpha   90.00
_cell.angle_beta   90.00
_cell.angle_gamma   90.00
#
_symmetry.space_group_name_H-M   'P 1'
#
loop_
_entity.id
_entity.type
_entity.pdbx_description
1 polymer ?
#
loop_
_entity_poly.entity_id
_entity_poly.type
_entity_poly.pdbx_seq_one_letter_code
_entity_poly.pdbx_strand_id
1 'polypeptide(L)'
;MAVPPLQLPILKDSKEDSLCGEVQYRLGGQFWPAKCIARLHGDLLLIQRAGKQQAAVALHGASVELRAQGTVCIEAPGSPLLALRLETEEEAERWWKELKKAAHRAKGFKDLVSSGNVPLMLSPRSEAEWNEAEQRMERLRLQLAAEQNAKVEIEDRFGETLAAQEAEKEARKTEEELRQEAQQKAEDLQKQLEALSEQFTATASEKDMAHVQVNQMKTEAEQLEQELKALQAELSETGTRLAQVEGKNAGLQDRTKLLEEALENEQEKRVQSEAKVRELQQKQSLESAKLAEAWAWGRNASPGKRGQAMTS
;
A
#
# COMPACT_ATOMS: atom_id res chain seq x y z
N MET A 1 7.03 -43.28 -27.84
CA MET A 1 6.69 -42.38 -28.96
C MET A 1 5.22 -42.59 -29.28
N ALA A 2 4.39 -41.58 -29.02
CA ALA A 2 2.94 -41.67 -29.18
C ALA A 2 2.55 -41.23 -30.59
N VAL A 3 1.89 -42.10 -31.34
CA VAL A 3 1.31 -41.79 -32.65
C VAL A 3 0.10 -40.87 -32.44
N PRO A 4 0.00 -39.72 -33.12
CA PRO A 4 -1.12 -38.79 -32.95
C PRO A 4 -2.43 -39.43 -33.42
N PRO A 5 -3.56 -39.12 -32.77
CA PRO A 5 -4.86 -39.70 -33.12
C PRO A 5 -5.36 -39.12 -34.46
N LEU A 6 -5.70 -40.01 -35.40
CA LEU A 6 -6.44 -39.67 -36.61
C LEU A 6 -7.81 -39.10 -36.23
N GLN A 7 -7.96 -37.78 -36.38
CA GLN A 7 -9.25 -37.12 -36.31
C GLN A 7 -9.95 -37.30 -37.66
N LEU A 8 -10.99 -38.12 -37.70
CA LEU A 8 -11.92 -38.17 -38.82
C LEU A 8 -13.06 -37.17 -38.60
N PRO A 9 -13.61 -36.60 -39.68
CA PRO A 9 -14.61 -35.55 -39.60
C PRO A 9 -15.86 -36.03 -38.87
N ILE A 10 -16.37 -35.16 -37.99
CA ILE A 10 -17.67 -35.30 -37.33
C ILE A 10 -18.73 -35.33 -38.43
N LEU A 11 -19.22 -36.53 -38.77
CA LEU A 11 -20.37 -36.73 -39.65
C LEU A 11 -21.59 -36.10 -38.97
N LYS A 12 -22.01 -34.94 -39.50
CA LYS A 12 -23.22 -34.22 -39.07
C LYS A 12 -24.46 -35.06 -39.40
N ASP A 13 -25.26 -35.26 -38.36
CA ASP A 13 -26.70 -35.56 -38.31
C ASP A 13 -27.38 -35.91 -39.65
N SER A 14 -27.23 -37.15 -40.10
CA SER A 14 -28.27 -37.77 -40.93
C SER A 14 -29.41 -38.19 -40.00
N LYS A 15 -30.63 -37.67 -40.28
CA LYS A 15 -31.90 -38.07 -39.63
C LYS A 15 -32.31 -39.49 -40.03
N GLU A 16 -31.42 -40.44 -39.85
CA GLU A 16 -31.71 -41.87 -39.97
C GLU A 16 -31.71 -42.44 -38.56
N ASP A 17 -32.76 -43.21 -38.26
CA ASP A 17 -33.10 -43.84 -36.98
C ASP A 17 -31.88 -44.39 -36.23
N SER A 18 -31.16 -43.52 -35.54
CA SER A 18 -29.91 -43.84 -34.85
C SER A 18 -30.18 -43.84 -33.36
N LEU A 19 -30.27 -45.05 -32.79
CA LEU A 19 -30.39 -45.21 -31.36
C LEU A 19 -29.04 -44.86 -30.72
N CYS A 20 -29.03 -43.85 -29.85
CA CYS A 20 -27.83 -43.38 -29.15
C CYS A 20 -28.09 -43.37 -27.64
N GLY A 21 -27.09 -43.78 -26.83
CA GLY A 21 -27.23 -43.85 -25.38
C GLY A 21 -25.91 -44.16 -24.68
N GLU A 22 -25.84 -43.81 -23.39
CA GLU A 22 -24.71 -44.15 -22.53
C GLU A 22 -24.79 -45.60 -22.07
N VAL A 23 -23.71 -46.35 -22.27
CA VAL A 23 -23.59 -47.77 -21.92
C VAL A 23 -22.26 -48.05 -21.25
N GLN A 24 -22.24 -49.03 -20.36
CA GLN A 24 -21.00 -49.74 -20.03
C GLN A 24 -20.97 -51.02 -20.83
N TYR A 25 -19.85 -51.31 -21.50
CA TYR A 25 -19.74 -52.53 -22.28
C TYR A 25 -18.72 -53.50 -21.69
N ARG A 26 -18.96 -54.80 -21.87
CA ARG A 26 -18.05 -55.89 -21.53
C ARG A 26 -17.67 -56.63 -22.79
N LEU A 27 -16.37 -56.81 -22.98
CA LEU A 27 -15.76 -57.59 -24.05
C LEU A 27 -14.66 -58.45 -23.41
N GLY A 28 -14.72 -59.77 -23.56
CA GLY A 28 -13.71 -60.68 -22.97
C GLY A 28 -13.82 -60.92 -21.45
N GLY A 29 -14.99 -60.71 -20.84
CA GLY A 29 -15.26 -61.14 -19.45
C GLY A 29 -15.20 -60.04 -18.38
N GLN A 30 -14.64 -58.86 -18.68
CA GLN A 30 -14.64 -57.71 -17.76
C GLN A 30 -15.43 -56.54 -18.35
N PHE A 31 -16.23 -55.87 -17.51
CA PHE A 31 -16.88 -54.61 -17.87
C PHE A 31 -15.86 -53.47 -17.83
N TRP A 32 -15.85 -52.65 -18.87
CA TRP A 32 -15.03 -51.46 -18.89
C TRP A 32 -15.57 -50.45 -17.86
N PRO A 33 -14.72 -49.92 -16.96
CA PRO A 33 -15.18 -49.10 -15.83
C PRO A 33 -15.70 -47.71 -16.23
N ALA A 34 -15.51 -47.31 -17.50
CA ALA A 34 -15.89 -45.99 -17.98
C ALA A 34 -17.15 -46.05 -18.86
N LYS A 35 -18.04 -45.07 -18.68
CA LYS A 35 -19.19 -44.89 -19.57
C LYS A 35 -18.73 -44.64 -21.00
N CYS A 36 -19.39 -45.31 -21.92
CA CYS A 36 -19.18 -45.18 -23.35
C CYS A 36 -20.50 -44.78 -24.01
N ILE A 37 -20.42 -44.14 -25.17
CA ILE A 37 -21.59 -43.82 -25.97
C ILE A 37 -21.73 -44.92 -27.01
N ALA A 38 -22.83 -45.67 -26.96
CA ALA A 38 -23.19 -46.57 -28.03
C ALA A 38 -24.11 -45.86 -29.03
N ARG A 39 -23.87 -46.09 -30.31
CA ARG A 39 -24.69 -45.61 -31.42
C ARG A 39 -24.98 -46.76 -32.37
N LEU A 40 -26.25 -47.00 -32.64
CA LEU A 40 -26.70 -47.95 -33.64
C LEU A 40 -26.94 -47.21 -34.96
N HIS A 41 -26.17 -47.57 -35.99
CA HIS A 41 -26.33 -47.06 -37.35
C HIS A 41 -26.68 -48.23 -38.27
N GLY A 42 -27.98 -48.40 -38.58
CA GLY A 42 -28.44 -49.50 -39.41
C GLY A 42 -28.18 -50.87 -38.74
N ASP A 43 -27.29 -51.66 -39.32
CA ASP A 43 -26.82 -52.97 -38.84
C ASP A 43 -25.50 -52.89 -38.06
N LEU A 44 -24.93 -51.69 -37.89
CA LEU A 44 -23.64 -51.48 -37.24
C LEU A 44 -23.81 -50.83 -35.87
N LEU A 45 -23.32 -51.50 -34.82
CA LEU A 45 -23.21 -50.93 -33.48
C LEU A 45 -21.82 -50.32 -33.27
N LEU A 46 -21.78 -49.02 -33.03
CA LEU A 46 -20.56 -48.27 -32.73
C LEU A 46 -20.49 -47.96 -31.24
N ILE A 47 -19.36 -48.22 -30.62
CA ILE A 47 -19.09 -47.87 -29.22
C ILE A 47 -17.95 -46.85 -29.20
N GLN A 48 -18.20 -45.67 -28.65
CA GLN A 48 -17.26 -44.56 -28.60
C GLN A 48 -16.98 -44.14 -27.15
N ARG A 49 -15.74 -43.73 -26.88
CA ARG A 49 -15.33 -43.16 -25.59
C ARG A 49 -14.49 -41.92 -25.86
N ALA A 50 -14.86 -40.79 -25.25
CA ALA A 50 -14.16 -39.51 -25.39
C ALA A 50 -13.85 -39.14 -26.87
N GLY A 51 -14.83 -39.35 -27.75
CA GLY A 51 -14.71 -39.06 -29.19
C GLY A 51 -13.89 -40.08 -30.00
N LYS A 52 -13.37 -41.16 -29.39
CA LYS A 52 -12.65 -42.23 -30.09
C LYS A 52 -13.49 -43.50 -30.19
N GLN A 53 -13.58 -44.08 -31.38
CA GLN A 53 -14.24 -45.36 -31.62
C GLN A 53 -13.45 -46.49 -30.95
N GLN A 54 -14.08 -47.21 -30.02
CA GLN A 54 -13.50 -48.30 -29.26
C GLN A 54 -13.83 -49.67 -29.88
N ALA A 55 -15.05 -49.80 -30.41
CA ALA A 55 -15.50 -51.03 -31.06
C ALA A 55 -16.54 -50.71 -32.14
N ALA A 56 -16.56 -51.57 -33.17
CA ALA A 56 -17.59 -51.64 -34.19
C ALA A 56 -18.05 -53.09 -34.29
N VAL A 57 -19.33 -53.35 -34.09
CA VAL A 57 -19.89 -54.70 -34.17
C VAL A 57 -20.98 -54.72 -35.24
N ALA A 58 -20.77 -55.55 -36.26
CA ALA A 58 -21.81 -55.85 -37.23
C ALA A 58 -22.83 -56.79 -36.58
N LEU A 59 -24.08 -56.39 -36.53
CA LEU A 59 -25.15 -57.12 -35.84
C LEU A 59 -25.83 -58.17 -36.71
N HIS A 60 -25.53 -58.23 -38.00
CA HIS A 60 -26.18 -59.16 -38.92
C HIS A 60 -26.00 -60.62 -38.45
N GLY A 61 -27.13 -61.29 -38.17
CA GLY A 61 -27.12 -62.66 -37.65
C GLY A 61 -26.69 -62.82 -36.19
N ALA A 62 -26.57 -61.72 -35.43
CA ALA A 62 -26.27 -61.76 -34.00
C ALA A 62 -27.47 -62.22 -33.18
N SER A 63 -27.24 -63.03 -32.14
CA SER A 63 -28.25 -63.30 -31.12
C SER A 63 -28.23 -62.17 -30.09
N VAL A 64 -29.41 -61.64 -29.75
CA VAL A 64 -29.56 -60.52 -28.81
C VAL A 64 -30.49 -60.95 -27.67
N GLU A 65 -29.94 -61.06 -26.47
CA GLU A 65 -30.66 -61.49 -25.26
C GLU A 65 -30.70 -60.38 -24.22
N LEU A 66 -31.86 -60.16 -23.61
CA LEU A 66 -31.99 -59.26 -22.46
C LEU A 66 -31.85 -60.07 -21.16
N ARG A 67 -30.90 -59.69 -20.30
CA ARG A 67 -30.71 -60.29 -18.97
C ARG A 67 -31.31 -59.38 -17.89
N ALA A 68 -31.78 -60.00 -16.80
CA ALA A 68 -32.59 -59.40 -15.72
C ALA A 68 -31.90 -58.32 -14.84
N GLN A 69 -30.88 -57.64 -15.34
CA GLN A 69 -30.14 -56.57 -14.64
C GLN A 69 -29.88 -55.37 -15.56
N GLY A 70 -30.82 -55.03 -16.45
CA GLY A 70 -30.64 -53.95 -17.44
C GLY A 70 -29.47 -54.18 -18.39
N THR A 71 -29.12 -55.45 -18.65
CA THR A 71 -27.96 -55.82 -19.48
C THR A 71 -28.41 -56.53 -20.75
N VAL A 72 -28.01 -55.99 -21.90
CA VAL A 72 -28.27 -56.58 -23.22
C VAL A 72 -27.02 -57.31 -23.69
N CYS A 73 -27.12 -58.63 -23.91
CA CYS A 73 -26.05 -59.45 -24.45
C CYS A 73 -26.23 -59.60 -25.97
N ILE A 74 -25.13 -59.43 -26.70
CA ILE A 74 -25.05 -59.51 -28.16
C ILE A 74 -23.95 -60.52 -28.48
N GLU A 75 -24.33 -61.60 -29.14
CA GLU A 75 -23.41 -62.61 -29.66
C GLU A 75 -23.46 -62.58 -31.18
N ALA A 76 -22.47 -61.93 -31.79
CA ALA A 76 -22.33 -61.87 -33.24
C ALA A 76 -21.42 -63.02 -33.73
N PRO A 77 -21.72 -63.63 -34.90
CA PRO A 77 -20.92 -64.73 -35.42
C PRO A 77 -19.46 -64.30 -35.64
N GLY A 78 -18.52 -65.02 -35.03
CA GLY A 78 -17.08 -64.74 -35.12
C GLY A 78 -16.58 -63.56 -34.27
N SER A 79 -17.44 -62.98 -33.41
CA SER A 79 -17.07 -61.89 -32.50
C SER A 79 -17.21 -62.31 -31.03
N PRO A 80 -16.40 -61.74 -30.12
CA PRO A 80 -16.55 -62.01 -28.69
C PRO A 80 -17.91 -61.50 -28.17
N LEU A 81 -18.47 -62.23 -27.20
CA LEU A 81 -19.72 -61.85 -26.53
C LEU A 81 -19.62 -60.42 -25.98
N LEU A 82 -20.48 -59.54 -26.49
CA LEU A 82 -20.59 -58.14 -26.07
C LEU A 82 -21.78 -58.02 -25.13
N ALA A 83 -21.57 -57.48 -23.93
CA ALA A 83 -22.68 -57.17 -23.02
C ALA A 83 -22.72 -55.66 -22.77
N LEU A 84 -23.88 -55.03 -23.00
CA LEU A 84 -24.14 -53.63 -22.72
C LEU A 84 -24.95 -53.53 -21.44
N ARG A 85 -24.42 -52.87 -20.42
CA ARG A 85 -25.13 -52.51 -19.20
C ARG A 85 -25.64 -51.08 -19.34
N LEU A 86 -26.95 -50.93 -19.25
CA LEU A 86 -27.68 -49.66 -19.31
C LEU A 86 -28.09 -49.23 -17.91
N GLU A 87 -28.38 -47.94 -17.73
CA GLU A 87 -28.70 -47.38 -16.42
C GLU A 87 -30.12 -47.75 -15.95
N THR A 88 -31.04 -47.91 -16.90
CA THR A 88 -32.43 -48.26 -16.63
C THR A 88 -32.87 -49.51 -17.39
N GLU A 89 -33.80 -50.27 -16.80
CA GLU A 89 -34.37 -51.46 -17.45
C GLU A 89 -35.19 -51.09 -18.69
N GLU A 90 -35.86 -49.94 -18.68
CA GLU A 90 -36.61 -49.43 -19.83
C GLU A 90 -35.70 -49.14 -21.03
N GLU A 91 -34.53 -48.55 -20.79
CA GLU A 91 -33.52 -48.37 -21.84
C GLU A 91 -32.99 -49.71 -22.33
N ALA A 92 -32.74 -50.66 -21.43
CA ALA A 92 -32.32 -52.01 -21.80
C ALA A 92 -33.32 -52.71 -22.72
N GLU A 93 -34.63 -52.57 -22.45
CA GLU A 93 -35.66 -53.09 -23.35
C GLU A 93 -35.70 -52.38 -24.71
N ARG A 94 -35.53 -51.05 -24.74
CA ARG A 94 -35.48 -50.28 -26.00
C ARG A 94 -34.29 -50.70 -26.86
N TRP A 95 -33.11 -50.79 -26.24
CA TRP A 95 -31.88 -51.25 -26.88
C TRP A 95 -32.01 -52.70 -27.36
N TRP A 96 -32.56 -53.60 -26.54
CA TRP A 96 -32.80 -54.98 -26.96
C TRP A 96 -33.73 -55.08 -28.17
N LYS A 97 -34.85 -54.33 -28.20
CA LYS A 97 -35.80 -54.32 -29.33
C LYS A 97 -35.13 -53.82 -30.62
N GLU A 98 -34.39 -52.72 -30.57
CA GLU A 98 -33.74 -52.15 -31.75
C GLU A 98 -32.53 -52.97 -32.23
N LEU A 99 -31.72 -53.49 -31.32
CA LEU A 99 -30.61 -54.39 -31.68
C LEU A 99 -31.12 -55.70 -32.28
N LYS A 100 -32.21 -56.26 -31.76
CA LYS A 100 -32.84 -57.46 -32.33
C LYS A 100 -33.42 -57.18 -33.72
N LYS A 101 -34.04 -56.02 -33.94
CA LYS A 101 -34.47 -55.59 -35.28
C LYS A 101 -33.28 -55.46 -36.22
N ALA A 102 -32.21 -54.79 -35.80
CA ALA A 102 -30.99 -54.62 -36.60
C ALA A 102 -30.33 -55.95 -36.95
N ALA A 103 -30.28 -56.90 -36.02
CA ALA A 103 -29.72 -58.22 -36.24
C ALA A 103 -30.49 -59.07 -37.27
N HIS A 104 -31.81 -58.84 -37.36
CA HIS A 104 -32.70 -59.51 -38.32
C HIS A 104 -32.90 -58.73 -39.62
N ARG A 105 -32.26 -57.56 -39.82
CA ARG A 105 -32.31 -56.87 -41.12
C ARG A 105 -31.53 -57.70 -42.15
N ALA A 106 -32.27 -58.21 -43.14
CA ALA A 106 -31.77 -59.13 -44.16
C ALA A 106 -30.79 -58.51 -45.18
N LYS A 107 -30.55 -57.19 -45.13
CA LYS A 107 -29.64 -56.47 -46.04
C LYS A 107 -28.44 -55.96 -45.24
N GLY A 108 -27.31 -56.64 -45.36
CA GLY A 108 -26.06 -56.19 -44.74
C GLY A 108 -25.40 -55.04 -45.52
N PHE A 109 -24.55 -54.28 -44.83
CA PHE A 109 -23.67 -53.23 -45.39
C PHE A 109 -22.94 -53.61 -46.70
N LYS A 110 -22.74 -54.91 -46.95
CA LYS A 110 -22.12 -55.45 -48.17
C LYS A 110 -22.89 -55.12 -49.45
N ASP A 111 -24.21 -54.92 -49.38
CA ASP A 111 -25.05 -54.55 -50.53
C ASP A 111 -25.12 -53.04 -50.79
N LEU A 112 -24.79 -52.21 -49.80
CA LEU A 112 -24.74 -50.75 -49.96
C LEU A 112 -23.52 -50.33 -50.79
N VAL A 113 -22.38 -51.01 -50.62
CA VAL A 113 -21.14 -50.73 -51.38
C VAL A 113 -21.24 -51.18 -52.84
N SER A 114 -22.05 -52.19 -53.15
CA SER A 114 -22.30 -52.68 -54.52
C SER A 114 -23.44 -51.97 -55.26
N SER A 115 -24.19 -51.08 -54.60
CA SER A 115 -25.29 -50.31 -55.21
C SER A 115 -24.87 -48.98 -55.86
N GLY A 116 -23.58 -48.64 -55.82
CA GLY A 116 -23.02 -47.55 -56.61
C GLY A 116 -22.92 -47.96 -58.08
N ASN A 117 -23.92 -47.59 -58.89
CA ASN A 117 -23.83 -47.57 -60.35
C ASN A 117 -22.65 -46.69 -60.79
N VAL A 118 -21.44 -47.25 -60.83
CA VAL A 118 -20.39 -46.75 -61.69
C VAL A 118 -20.69 -47.36 -63.06
N PRO A 119 -21.03 -46.56 -64.09
CA PRO A 119 -21.18 -47.09 -65.43
C PRO A 119 -19.82 -47.66 -65.84
N LEU A 120 -19.72 -48.98 -65.94
CA LEU A 120 -18.63 -49.62 -66.67
C LEU A 120 -18.73 -49.10 -68.11
N MET A 121 -17.83 -48.19 -68.47
CA MET A 121 -17.78 -47.63 -69.82
C MET A 121 -17.68 -48.76 -70.83
N LEU A 122 -18.69 -48.88 -71.69
CA LEU A 122 -18.61 -49.71 -72.88
C LEU A 122 -17.45 -49.19 -73.73
N SER A 123 -16.52 -50.08 -74.10
CA SER A 123 -15.43 -49.80 -75.03
C SER A 123 -15.98 -49.15 -76.31
N PRO A 124 -15.37 -48.07 -76.83
CA PRO A 124 -15.78 -47.45 -78.08
C PRO A 124 -15.81 -48.51 -79.20
N ARG A 125 -16.93 -48.60 -79.91
CA ARG A 125 -17.14 -49.61 -80.98
C ARG A 125 -16.89 -49.04 -82.38
N SER A 126 -16.64 -47.73 -82.50
CA SER A 126 -16.28 -47.05 -83.75
C SER A 126 -15.14 -46.04 -83.55
N GLU A 127 -14.40 -45.74 -84.63
CA GLU A 127 -13.28 -44.79 -84.63
C GLU A 127 -13.74 -43.36 -84.29
N ALA A 128 -14.97 -42.99 -84.66
CA ALA A 128 -15.58 -41.72 -84.29
C ALA A 128 -15.83 -41.63 -82.76
N GLU A 129 -16.34 -42.69 -82.14
CA GLU A 129 -16.52 -42.74 -80.68
C GLU A 129 -15.19 -42.70 -79.93
N TRP A 130 -14.12 -43.24 -80.53
CA TRP A 130 -12.77 -43.19 -79.96
C TRP A 130 -12.21 -41.76 -79.97
N ASN A 131 -12.35 -41.06 -81.09
CA ASN A 131 -11.93 -39.67 -81.22
C ASN A 131 -12.75 -38.74 -80.28
N GLU A 132 -14.05 -38.97 -80.13
CA GLU A 132 -14.87 -38.22 -79.17
C GLU A 132 -14.49 -38.51 -77.71
N ALA A 133 -14.19 -39.78 -77.39
CA ALA A 133 -13.72 -40.17 -76.05
C ALA A 133 -12.34 -39.56 -75.74
N GLU A 134 -11.44 -39.51 -76.71
CA GLU A 134 -10.11 -38.90 -76.57
C GLU A 134 -10.22 -37.38 -76.37
N GLN A 135 -11.01 -36.67 -77.18
CA GLN A 135 -11.30 -35.25 -76.98
C GLN A 135 -11.98 -34.95 -75.64
N ARG A 136 -12.82 -35.88 -75.15
CA ARG A 136 -13.45 -35.76 -73.83
C ARG A 136 -12.43 -35.97 -72.71
N MET A 137 -11.55 -36.96 -72.83
CA MET A 137 -10.45 -37.18 -71.89
C MET A 137 -9.49 -36.00 -71.83
N GLU A 138 -9.16 -35.41 -72.97
CA GLU A 138 -8.28 -34.24 -73.03
C GLU A 138 -8.93 -32.99 -72.41
N ARG A 139 -10.23 -32.76 -72.65
CA ARG A 139 -11.00 -31.74 -71.94
C ARG A 139 -11.02 -31.96 -70.43
N LEU A 140 -11.23 -33.19 -69.97
CA LEU A 140 -11.21 -33.52 -68.54
C LEU A 140 -9.82 -33.34 -67.92
N ARG A 141 -8.74 -33.65 -68.64
CA ARG A 141 -7.37 -33.40 -68.18
C ARG A 141 -7.09 -31.90 -68.01
N LEU A 142 -7.52 -31.07 -68.96
CA LEU A 142 -7.40 -29.62 -68.87
C LEU A 142 -8.24 -29.05 -67.72
N GLN A 143 -9.46 -29.55 -67.52
CA GLN A 143 -10.31 -29.15 -66.38
C GLN A 143 -9.68 -29.55 -65.04
N LEU A 144 -9.15 -30.77 -64.93
CA LEU A 144 -8.50 -31.24 -63.71
C LEU A 144 -7.24 -30.44 -63.38
N ALA A 145 -6.44 -30.08 -64.40
CA ALA A 145 -5.29 -29.19 -64.22
C ALA A 145 -5.71 -27.77 -63.78
N ALA A 146 -6.80 -27.25 -64.34
CA ALA A 146 -7.36 -25.95 -63.95
C ALA A 146 -7.90 -25.97 -62.51
N GLU A 147 -8.61 -27.03 -62.11
CA GLU A 147 -9.10 -27.20 -60.73
C GLU A 147 -7.96 -27.41 -59.73
N GLN A 148 -6.90 -28.14 -60.11
CA GLN A 148 -5.70 -28.28 -59.28
C GLN A 148 -5.00 -26.94 -59.08
N ASN A 149 -4.83 -26.14 -60.13
CA ASN A 149 -4.25 -24.80 -60.01
C ASN A 149 -5.13 -23.88 -59.15
N ALA A 150 -6.45 -23.89 -59.34
CA ALA A 150 -7.38 -23.13 -58.52
C ALA A 150 -7.31 -23.56 -57.04
N LYS A 151 -7.11 -24.86 -56.76
CA LYS A 151 -6.93 -25.36 -55.40
C LYS A 151 -5.65 -24.82 -54.77
N VAL A 152 -4.53 -24.82 -55.50
CA VAL A 152 -3.26 -24.24 -55.02
C VAL A 152 -3.40 -22.75 -54.74
N GLU A 153 -4.02 -21.99 -55.65
CA GLU A 153 -4.26 -20.55 -55.43
C GLU A 153 -5.13 -20.28 -54.19
N ILE A 154 -6.12 -21.13 -53.92
CA ILE A 154 -6.96 -21.04 -52.72
C ILE A 154 -6.14 -21.37 -51.47
N GLU A 155 -5.31 -22.41 -51.50
CA GLU A 155 -4.42 -22.77 -50.39
C GLU A 155 -3.42 -21.66 -50.08
N ASP A 156 -2.83 -21.04 -51.10
CA ASP A 156 -1.91 -19.91 -50.95
C ASP A 156 -2.62 -18.70 -50.31
N ARG A 157 -3.81 -18.34 -50.80
CA ARG A 157 -4.63 -17.26 -50.21
C ARG A 157 -5.00 -17.56 -48.76
N PHE A 158 -5.36 -18.80 -48.43
CA PHE A 158 -5.63 -19.18 -47.05
C PHE A 158 -4.36 -19.05 -46.19
N GLY A 159 -3.20 -19.46 -46.70
CA GLY A 159 -1.91 -19.28 -46.03
C GLY A 159 -1.61 -17.81 -45.74
N GLU A 160 -1.78 -16.93 -46.73
CA GLU A 160 -1.62 -15.47 -46.58
C GLU A 160 -2.56 -14.89 -45.53
N THR A 161 -3.84 -15.30 -45.52
CA THR A 161 -4.82 -14.80 -44.54
C THR A 161 -4.51 -15.25 -43.11
N LEU A 162 -4.00 -16.48 -42.94
CA LEU A 162 -3.57 -16.99 -41.63
C LEU A 162 -2.33 -16.23 -41.14
N ALA A 163 -1.33 -16.04 -42.00
CA ALA A 163 -0.15 -15.24 -41.67
C ALA A 163 -0.52 -13.79 -41.31
N ALA A 164 -1.45 -13.18 -42.03
CA ALA A 164 -1.96 -11.85 -41.71
C ALA A 164 -2.67 -11.80 -40.34
N GLN A 165 -3.46 -12.82 -39.99
CA GLN A 165 -4.09 -12.91 -38.67
C GLN A 165 -3.08 -13.10 -37.53
N GLU A 166 -2.01 -13.87 -37.75
CA GLU A 166 -0.95 -14.04 -36.77
C GLU A 166 -0.18 -12.74 -36.56
N ALA A 167 0.19 -12.04 -37.65
CA ALA A 167 0.82 -10.73 -37.59
C ALA A 167 -0.07 -9.70 -36.87
N GLU A 168 -1.38 -9.71 -37.10
CA GLU A 168 -2.32 -8.82 -36.40
C GLU A 168 -2.40 -9.13 -34.90
N LYS A 169 -2.38 -10.41 -34.51
CA LYS A 169 -2.35 -10.81 -33.10
C LYS A 169 -1.07 -10.39 -32.41
N GLU A 170 0.07 -10.51 -33.09
CA GLU A 170 1.35 -10.04 -32.56
C GLU A 170 1.36 -8.52 -32.42
N ALA A 171 0.89 -7.79 -33.43
CA ALA A 171 0.75 -6.33 -33.36
C ALA A 171 -0.13 -5.90 -32.17
N ARG A 172 -1.28 -6.55 -31.96
CA ARG A 172 -2.15 -6.27 -30.81
C ARG A 172 -1.47 -6.54 -29.48
N LYS A 173 -0.71 -7.63 -29.35
CA LYS A 173 0.07 -7.90 -28.12
C LYS A 173 1.09 -6.80 -27.84
N THR A 174 1.84 -6.39 -28.85
CA THR A 174 2.84 -5.31 -28.70
C THR A 174 2.18 -3.97 -28.37
N GLU A 175 1.00 -3.69 -28.93
CA GLU A 175 0.24 -2.48 -28.63
C GLU A 175 -0.29 -2.50 -27.18
N GLU A 176 -0.78 -3.65 -26.71
CA GLU A 176 -1.19 -3.85 -25.32
C GLU A 176 -0.02 -3.71 -24.34
N GLU A 177 1.15 -4.28 -24.66
CA GLU A 177 2.38 -4.13 -23.86
C GLU A 177 2.82 -2.66 -23.77
N LEU A 178 2.88 -1.96 -24.90
CA LEU A 178 3.20 -0.53 -24.93
C LEU A 178 2.18 0.31 -24.15
N ARG A 179 0.90 -0.04 -24.22
CA ARG A 179 -0.16 0.63 -23.45
C ARG A 179 -0.02 0.38 -21.95
N GLN A 180 0.32 -0.84 -21.54
CA GLN A 180 0.57 -1.17 -20.14
C GLN A 180 1.80 -0.44 -19.62
N GLU A 181 2.90 -0.40 -20.38
CA GLU A 181 4.09 0.38 -20.01
C GLU A 181 3.78 1.87 -19.88
N ALA A 182 2.98 2.44 -20.79
CA ALA A 182 2.58 3.83 -20.74
C ALA A 182 1.69 4.11 -19.51
N GLN A 183 0.78 3.19 -19.15
CA GLN A 183 -0.05 3.30 -17.96
C GLN A 183 0.79 3.21 -16.69
N GLN A 184 1.72 2.26 -16.58
CA GLN A 184 2.63 2.15 -15.44
C GLN A 184 3.47 3.41 -15.27
N LYS A 185 4.05 3.94 -16.36
CA LYS A 185 4.80 5.21 -16.32
C LYS A 185 3.92 6.39 -15.89
N ALA A 186 2.67 6.45 -16.33
CA ALA A 186 1.74 7.49 -15.92
C ALA A 186 1.38 7.39 -14.42
N GLU A 187 1.15 6.19 -13.91
CA GLU A 187 0.90 5.94 -12.48
C GLU A 187 2.11 6.28 -11.62
N ASP A 188 3.32 5.91 -12.06
CA ASP A 188 4.55 6.22 -11.33
C ASP A 188 4.83 7.73 -11.29
N LEU A 189 4.60 8.43 -12.41
CA LEU A 189 4.68 9.89 -12.45
C LEU A 189 3.62 10.55 -11.55
N GLN A 190 2.39 10.00 -11.51
CA GLN A 190 1.35 10.49 -10.61
C GLN A 190 1.76 10.32 -9.14
N LYS A 191 2.29 9.16 -8.74
CA LYS A 191 2.80 8.93 -7.39
C LYS A 191 3.94 9.88 -7.04
N GLN A 192 4.84 10.17 -7.98
CA GLN A 192 5.91 11.16 -7.77
C GLN A 192 5.35 12.58 -7.57
N LEU A 193 4.32 12.97 -8.33
CA LEU A 193 3.65 14.26 -8.16
C LEU A 193 2.92 14.36 -6.82
N GLU A 194 2.23 13.31 -6.39
CA GLU A 194 1.56 13.25 -5.09
C GLU A 194 2.58 13.36 -3.94
N ALA A 195 3.69 12.61 -4.01
CA ALA A 195 4.76 12.68 -3.01
C ALA A 195 5.42 14.08 -2.95
N LEU A 196 5.66 14.71 -4.10
CA LEU A 196 6.18 16.08 -4.14
C LEU A 196 5.16 17.08 -3.58
N SER A 197 3.88 16.93 -3.89
CA SER A 197 2.82 17.77 -3.33
C SER A 197 2.77 17.66 -1.80
N GLU A 198 2.82 16.45 -1.25
CA GLU A 198 2.89 16.22 0.19
C GLU A 198 4.12 16.90 0.80
N GLN A 199 5.30 16.75 0.19
CA GLN A 199 6.52 17.44 0.63
C GLN A 199 6.35 18.96 0.62
N PHE A 200 5.78 19.54 -0.44
CA PHE A 200 5.50 20.97 -0.51
C PHE A 200 4.57 21.43 0.63
N THR A 201 3.51 20.67 0.92
CA THR A 201 2.59 21.01 2.03
C THR A 201 3.27 20.90 3.39
N ALA A 202 4.13 19.90 3.61
CA ALA A 202 4.90 19.74 4.83
C ALA A 202 5.89 20.90 5.02
N THR A 203 6.67 21.24 3.98
CA THR A 203 7.61 22.36 4.02
C THR A 203 6.90 23.71 4.20
N ALA A 204 5.72 23.91 3.60
CA ALA A 204 4.92 25.10 3.84
C ALA A 204 4.48 25.21 5.31
N SER A 205 3.99 24.11 5.89
CA SER A 205 3.62 24.06 7.32
C SER A 205 4.81 24.30 8.25
N GLU A 206 5.99 23.73 7.94
CA GLU A 206 7.22 23.97 8.71
C GLU A 206 7.66 25.43 8.63
N LYS A 207 7.57 26.04 7.44
CA LYS A 207 7.88 27.46 7.24
C LYS A 207 6.93 28.36 8.03
N ASP A 208 5.64 28.07 8.04
CA ASP A 208 4.66 28.85 8.80
C ASP A 208 4.92 28.74 10.31
N MET A 209 5.21 27.53 10.81
CA MET A 209 5.61 27.34 12.20
C MET A 209 6.90 28.09 12.56
N ALA A 210 7.91 28.08 11.67
CA ALA A 210 9.13 28.84 11.86
C ALA A 210 8.87 30.36 11.87
N HIS A 211 7.98 30.86 11.01
CA HIS A 211 7.57 32.26 11.02
C HIS A 211 6.87 32.66 12.32
N VAL A 212 6.01 31.80 12.87
CA VAL A 212 5.37 32.02 14.17
C VAL A 212 6.43 32.10 15.28
N GLN A 213 7.39 31.18 15.31
CA GLN A 213 8.48 31.19 16.29
C GLN A 213 9.36 32.44 16.18
N VAL A 214 9.70 32.86 14.96
CA VAL A 214 10.48 34.10 14.74
C VAL A 214 9.73 35.32 15.25
N ASN A 215 8.43 35.41 14.97
CA ASN A 215 7.61 36.52 15.47
C ASN A 215 7.52 36.51 17.00
N GLN A 216 7.38 35.34 17.62
CA GLN A 216 7.39 35.21 19.07
C GLN A 216 8.74 35.66 19.67
N MET A 217 9.86 35.15 19.16
CA MET A 217 11.20 35.57 19.62
C MET A 217 11.43 37.06 19.42
N LYS A 218 10.90 37.64 18.34
CA LYS A 218 10.98 39.08 18.10
C LYS A 218 10.21 39.87 19.15
N THR A 219 9.00 39.43 19.51
CA THR A 219 8.22 40.09 20.57
C THR A 219 8.88 39.96 21.94
N GLU A 220 9.49 38.80 22.25
CA GLU A 220 10.25 38.59 23.49
C GLU A 220 11.50 39.49 23.53
N ALA A 221 12.21 39.65 22.42
CA ALA A 221 13.33 40.56 22.31
C ALA A 221 12.92 42.03 22.51
N GLU A 222 11.78 42.45 21.93
CA GLU A 222 11.23 43.80 22.12
C GLU A 222 10.85 44.06 23.59
N GLN A 223 10.30 43.06 24.29
CA GLN A 223 9.99 43.14 25.73
C GLN A 223 11.26 43.28 26.57
N LEU A 224 12.26 42.43 26.33
CA LEU A 224 13.55 42.49 27.04
C LEU A 224 14.27 43.83 26.81
N GLU A 225 14.18 44.41 25.61
CA GLU A 225 14.75 45.73 25.32
C GLU A 225 14.05 46.84 26.12
N GLN A 226 12.72 46.75 26.30
CA GLN A 226 11.97 47.67 27.14
C GLN A 226 12.33 47.54 28.62
N GLU A 227 12.47 46.32 29.12
CA GLU A 227 12.93 46.06 30.50
C GLU A 227 14.34 46.61 30.74
N LEU A 228 15.27 46.42 29.80
CA LEU A 228 16.62 46.99 29.89
C LEU A 228 16.60 48.52 29.93
N LYS A 229 15.75 49.16 29.13
CA LYS A 229 15.59 50.62 29.17
C LYS A 229 15.02 51.10 30.50
N ALA A 230 14.04 50.38 31.07
CA ALA A 230 13.48 50.68 32.38
C ALA A 230 14.54 50.56 33.49
N LEU A 231 15.30 49.45 33.50
CA LEU A 231 16.39 49.24 34.45
C LEU A 231 17.51 50.28 34.33
N GLN A 232 17.87 50.69 33.12
CA GLN A 232 18.82 51.78 32.90
C GLN A 232 18.32 53.11 33.47
N ALA A 233 17.02 53.41 33.31
CA ALA A 233 16.41 54.59 33.90
C ALA A 233 16.44 54.54 35.44
N GLU A 234 16.06 53.40 36.04
CA GLU A 234 16.14 53.20 37.50
C GLU A 234 17.58 53.30 38.03
N LEU A 235 18.56 52.75 37.32
CA LEU A 235 19.98 52.87 37.69
C LEU A 235 20.44 54.34 37.64
N SER A 236 20.00 55.10 36.63
CA SER A 236 20.31 56.53 36.56
C SER A 236 19.66 57.31 37.72
N GLU A 237 18.41 57.00 38.07
CA GLU A 237 17.71 57.64 39.18
C GLU A 237 18.39 57.33 40.52
N THR A 238 18.69 56.06 40.79
CA THR A 238 19.40 55.65 42.01
C THR A 238 20.79 56.28 42.09
N GLY A 239 21.51 56.42 40.97
CA GLY A 239 22.75 57.17 40.89
C GLY A 239 22.60 58.64 41.30
N THR A 240 21.58 59.33 40.81
CA THR A 240 21.30 60.73 41.22
C THR A 240 20.92 60.84 42.70
N ARG A 241 20.13 59.89 43.23
CA ARG A 241 19.78 59.84 44.65
C ARG A 241 21.01 59.60 45.53
N LEU A 242 21.91 58.72 45.10
CA LEU A 242 23.16 58.44 45.81
C LEU A 242 24.06 59.69 45.87
N ALA A 243 24.26 60.36 44.73
CA ALA A 243 25.01 61.62 44.68
C ALA A 243 24.40 62.71 45.59
N GLN A 244 23.06 62.79 45.67
CA GLN A 244 22.38 63.71 46.58
C GLN A 244 22.61 63.36 48.06
N VAL A 245 22.59 62.08 48.42
CA VAL A 245 22.87 61.61 49.77
C VAL A 245 24.34 61.86 50.14
N GLU A 246 25.27 61.57 49.25
CA GLU A 246 26.69 61.86 49.44
C GLU A 246 26.94 63.35 49.64
N GLY A 247 26.31 64.21 48.84
CA GLY A 247 26.38 65.67 49.01
C GLY A 247 25.83 66.14 50.36
N LYS A 248 24.70 65.57 50.82
CA LYS A 248 24.17 65.84 52.17
C LYS A 248 25.12 65.34 53.26
N ASN A 249 25.73 64.18 53.08
CA ASN A 249 26.66 63.60 54.04
C ASN A 249 27.94 64.45 54.16
N ALA A 250 28.49 64.93 53.05
CA ALA A 250 29.60 65.88 53.06
C ALA A 250 29.24 67.17 53.82
N GLY A 251 28.07 67.75 53.56
CA GLY A 251 27.59 68.93 54.31
C GLY A 251 27.38 68.66 55.80
N LEU A 252 26.93 67.45 56.18
CA LEU A 252 26.86 67.03 57.58
C LEU A 252 28.25 66.89 58.19
N GLN A 253 29.22 66.31 57.48
CA GLN A 253 30.60 66.20 57.96
C GLN A 253 31.24 67.58 58.22
N ASP A 254 31.04 68.53 57.32
CA ASP A 254 31.53 69.91 57.50
C ASP A 254 30.88 70.56 58.72
N ARG A 255 29.58 70.35 58.93
CA ARG A 255 28.88 70.84 60.11
C ARG A 255 29.35 70.16 61.40
N THR A 256 29.67 68.87 61.36
CA THR A 256 30.25 68.15 62.51
C THR A 256 31.60 68.75 62.88
N LYS A 257 32.48 69.03 61.92
CA LYS A 257 33.77 69.70 62.17
C LYS A 257 33.59 71.09 62.81
N LEU A 258 32.66 71.90 62.29
CA LEU A 258 32.35 73.21 62.87
C LEU A 258 31.85 73.11 64.32
N LEU A 259 31.04 72.08 64.62
CA LEU A 259 30.57 71.83 65.99
C LEU A 259 31.69 71.33 66.91
N GLU A 260 32.61 70.50 66.41
CA GLU A 260 33.80 70.08 67.14
C GLU A 260 34.69 71.28 67.49
N GLU A 261 34.98 72.15 66.52
CA GLU A 261 35.73 73.40 66.73
C GLU A 261 35.01 74.34 67.73
N ALA A 262 33.69 74.47 67.64
CA ALA A 262 32.91 75.27 68.58
C ALA A 262 32.95 74.68 70.01
N LEU A 263 32.89 73.36 70.13
CA LEU A 263 32.98 72.65 71.41
C LEU A 263 34.36 72.83 72.04
N GLU A 264 35.44 72.71 71.26
CA GLU A 264 36.81 72.93 71.70
C GLU A 264 37.00 74.37 72.22
N ASN A 265 36.53 75.37 71.47
CA ASN A 265 36.54 76.77 71.90
C ASN A 265 35.78 77.00 73.22
N GLU A 266 34.61 76.37 73.40
CA GLU A 266 33.86 76.47 74.66
C GLU A 266 34.55 75.75 75.82
N GLN A 267 35.22 74.61 75.57
CA GLN A 267 36.06 73.94 76.58
C GLN A 267 37.23 74.82 76.98
N GLU A 268 37.92 75.47 76.04
CA GLU A 268 38.99 76.42 76.34
C GLU A 268 38.49 77.59 77.19
N LYS A 269 37.36 78.20 76.82
CA LYS A 269 36.73 79.26 77.62
C LYS A 269 36.36 78.78 79.01
N ARG A 270 35.83 77.55 79.15
CA ARG A 270 35.53 76.94 80.46
C ARG A 270 36.80 76.81 81.29
N VAL A 271 37.87 76.23 80.75
CA VAL A 271 39.16 76.10 81.44
C VAL A 271 39.71 77.47 81.85
N GLN A 272 39.64 78.47 80.98
CA GLN A 272 40.02 79.85 81.32
C GLN A 272 39.15 80.44 82.44
N SER A 273 37.84 80.21 82.40
CA SER A 273 36.91 80.69 83.43
C SER A 273 37.16 80.00 84.78
N GLU A 274 37.41 78.69 84.79
CA GLU A 274 37.78 77.93 85.97
C GLU A 274 39.11 78.39 86.55
N ALA A 275 40.10 78.67 85.69
CA ALA A 275 41.37 79.25 86.11
C ALA A 275 41.18 80.62 86.77
N LYS A 276 40.36 81.51 86.17
CA LYS A 276 40.00 82.80 86.77
C LYS A 276 39.28 82.63 88.11
N VAL A 277 38.36 81.67 88.22
CA VAL A 277 37.66 81.38 89.48
C VAL A 277 38.66 80.91 90.55
N ARG A 278 39.60 80.02 90.21
CA ARG A 278 40.67 79.60 91.14
C ARG A 278 41.56 80.77 91.56
N GLU A 279 41.93 81.65 90.64
CA GLU A 279 42.71 82.84 90.93
C GLU A 279 41.96 83.79 91.88
N LEU A 280 40.67 84.03 91.63
CA LEU A 280 39.80 84.83 92.50
C LEU A 280 39.64 84.19 93.89
N GLN A 281 39.42 82.87 93.96
CA GLN A 281 39.37 82.14 95.23
C GLN A 281 40.70 82.23 96.00
N GLN A 282 41.84 82.18 95.30
CA GLN A 282 43.16 82.35 95.90
C GLN A 282 43.38 83.79 96.40
N LYS A 283 42.93 84.81 95.66
CA LYS A 283 42.95 86.21 96.11
C LYS A 283 42.09 86.39 97.37
N GLN A 284 40.89 85.80 97.38
CA GLN A 284 40.00 85.85 98.54
C GLN A 284 40.57 85.10 99.75
N SER A 285 41.22 83.96 99.55
CA SER A 285 41.92 83.23 100.63
C SER A 285 43.11 84.03 101.18
N LEU A 286 43.87 84.72 100.32
CA LEU A 286 44.93 85.63 100.75
C LEU A 286 44.40 86.86 101.47
N GLU A 287 43.30 87.46 101.01
CA GLU A 287 42.67 88.60 101.69
C GLU A 287 42.07 88.21 103.03
N SER A 288 41.37 87.08 103.09
CA SER A 288 40.89 86.53 104.37
C SER A 288 42.04 86.14 105.30
N ALA A 289 43.16 85.62 104.79
CA ALA A 289 44.37 85.37 105.59
C ALA A 289 45.00 86.68 106.11
N LYS A 290 45.10 87.72 105.28
CA LYS A 290 45.55 89.06 105.70
C LYS A 290 44.62 89.68 106.74
N LEU A 291 43.31 89.52 106.58
CA LEU A 291 42.33 89.96 107.58
C LEU A 291 42.46 89.15 108.87
N ALA A 292 42.65 87.84 108.81
CA ALA A 292 42.90 87.00 109.98
C ALA A 292 44.22 87.37 110.68
N GLU A 293 45.26 87.69 109.91
CA GLU A 293 46.54 88.18 110.42
C GLU A 293 46.39 89.58 111.04
N ALA A 294 45.68 90.51 110.40
CA ALA A 294 45.34 91.81 110.98
C ALA A 294 44.50 91.69 112.26
N TRP A 295 43.56 90.72 112.32
CA TRP A 295 42.83 90.37 113.53
C TRP A 295 43.72 89.75 114.62
N ALA A 296 44.75 88.98 114.25
CA ALA A 296 45.72 88.41 115.18
C ALA A 296 46.69 89.48 115.74
N TRP A 297 47.12 90.43 114.92
CA TRP A 297 47.90 91.59 115.36
C TRP A 297 47.08 92.55 116.22
N GLY A 298 45.77 92.68 115.97
CA GLY A 298 44.84 93.42 116.82
C GLY A 298 44.64 92.84 118.22
N ARG A 299 45.00 91.57 118.48
CA ARG A 299 44.93 90.97 119.82
C ARG A 299 46.20 91.08 120.65
N ASN A 300 47.36 91.33 120.03
CA ASN A 300 48.66 91.36 120.74
C ASN A 300 49.16 92.77 121.11
N ALA A 301 48.32 93.80 120.92
CA ALA A 301 48.63 95.17 121.31
C ALA A 301 47.61 95.75 122.31
N SER A 302 47.52 95.18 123.52
CA SER A 302 47.54 96.02 124.75
C SER A 302 47.38 95.23 126.06
N PRO A 303 48.15 95.59 127.10
CA PRO A 303 48.06 95.05 128.45
C PRO A 303 47.13 95.90 129.35
N GLY A 304 46.48 95.27 130.34
CA GLY A 304 46.27 95.89 131.65
C GLY A 304 44.84 96.30 132.06
N LYS A 305 44.34 95.57 133.07
CA LYS A 305 43.59 96.01 134.28
C LYS A 305 42.22 96.74 134.13
N ARG A 306 41.15 96.15 134.70
CA ARG A 306 40.46 96.53 135.98
C ARG A 306 38.97 96.10 136.04
N GLY A 307 38.54 95.73 137.27
CA GLY A 307 37.18 95.94 137.85
C GLY A 307 36.13 94.88 137.50
N GLN A 308 35.67 93.99 138.39
CA GLN A 308 34.77 94.12 139.57
C GLN A 308 33.34 94.66 139.28
N ALA A 309 32.35 93.76 139.44
CA ALA A 309 31.01 93.89 140.09
C ALA A 309 30.12 92.74 139.57
N MET A 310 29.80 91.67 140.31
CA MET A 310 28.79 91.47 141.35
C MET A 310 27.31 91.74 140.97
N THR A 311 26.50 90.69 141.19
CA THR A 311 25.02 90.56 141.28
C THR A 311 24.26 90.61 139.95
N SER A 312 23.43 89.63 139.57
CA SER A 312 22.66 88.59 140.30
C SER A 312 22.79 87.19 139.68
#